data_AF-A0A3D6BNR1-F1
#
_entry.id   AF-A0A3D6BNR1-F1
#
_cell.length_a   1.000
_cell.length_b   1.000
_cell.length_c   1.000
_cell.angle_alpha   90.00
_cell.angle_beta   90.00
_cell.angle_gamma   90.00
#
_symmetry.space_group_name_H-M   'P 1'
#
loop_
_entity.id
_entity.type
_entity.pdbx_description
1 polymer ?
#
loop_
_entity_poly.entity_id
_entity_poly.type
_entity_poly.pdbx_seq_one_letter_code
_entity_poly.pdbx_strand_id
1 'polypeptide(L)'
;TEASPVVIRDEYLTDVSAQITGALMASPTFPAFIAQFGLPPSAAPIVAGLLGQTYGQTRQATANDLFVLPSSSIIGKVNQEYADNLTLQGLPAATAAQFSVEGITLPLEDKWALLPEEQQAIKTATDAYNVTIESVANANGLAMVDFKSILIEASTTGIASGNYILNTSLVTGGLISLDGVHLTSRGYAVMANEMMRAIDATYGSNFEASGNFVDCGDYPTNYSPSLQ
;
A
#
# COMPACT_ATOMS: atom_id res chain seq x y z
N THR A 1 -0.14 14.84 22.21
CA THR A 1 -0.22 15.37 20.83
C THR A 1 -0.38 14.18 19.92
N GLU A 2 -1.48 14.13 19.17
CA GLU A 2 -1.67 13.09 18.16
C GLU A 2 -0.71 13.34 16.98
N ALA A 3 -0.25 12.28 16.33
CA ALA A 3 0.59 12.42 15.14
C ALA A 3 -0.22 13.06 14.01
N SER A 4 0.36 14.03 13.30
CA SER A 4 -0.28 14.60 12.12
C SER A 4 -0.37 13.53 11.01
N PRO A 5 -1.51 13.42 10.31
CA PRO A 5 -1.61 12.52 9.17
C PRO A 5 -0.67 12.97 8.05
N VAL A 6 -0.18 12.00 7.28
CA VAL A 6 0.52 12.32 6.03
C VAL A 6 -0.45 12.96 5.03
N VAL A 7 0.08 13.81 4.16
CA VAL A 7 -0.66 14.35 3.00
C VAL A 7 -0.50 13.39 1.83
N ILE A 8 -1.59 13.07 1.15
CA ILE A 8 -1.62 12.15 0.01
C ILE A 8 -2.29 12.84 -1.18
N ARG A 9 -1.90 12.40 -2.38
CA ARG A 9 -2.67 12.67 -3.59
C ARG A 9 -3.93 11.81 -3.59
N ASP A 10 -5.05 12.42 -3.98
CA ASP A 10 -6.33 11.73 -4.13
C ASP A 10 -6.96 12.13 -5.46
N GLU A 11 -6.93 11.21 -6.42
CA GLU A 11 -7.43 11.44 -7.78
C GLU A 11 -8.97 11.50 -7.87
N TYR A 12 -9.69 11.08 -6.83
CA TYR A 12 -11.15 11.17 -6.76
C TYR A 12 -11.64 12.54 -6.27
N LEU A 13 -10.74 13.39 -5.78
CA LEU A 13 -11.07 14.77 -5.45
C LEU A 13 -11.25 15.63 -6.69
N THR A 14 -12.12 16.63 -6.59
CA THR A 14 -12.21 17.68 -7.61
C THR A 14 -10.90 18.44 -7.68
N ASP A 15 -10.30 18.53 -8.87
CA ASP A 15 -9.08 19.31 -9.08
C ASP A 15 -9.36 20.80 -8.93
N VAL A 16 -8.82 21.38 -7.86
CA VAL A 16 -8.89 22.81 -7.55
C VAL A 16 -7.55 23.54 -7.79
N SER A 17 -6.62 22.94 -8.53
CA SER A 17 -5.30 23.52 -8.81
C SER A 17 -5.39 24.92 -9.40
N ALA A 18 -6.31 25.13 -10.36
CA ALA A 18 -6.50 26.43 -11.01
C ALA A 18 -7.09 27.47 -10.06
N GLN A 19 -8.00 27.06 -9.17
CA GLN A 19 -8.65 27.90 -8.17
C GLN A 19 -7.64 28.33 -7.10
N ILE A 20 -6.79 27.41 -6.62
CA ILE A 20 -5.70 27.72 -5.70
C ILE A 20 -4.72 28.71 -6.36
N THR A 21 -4.27 28.40 -7.57
CA THR A 21 -3.33 29.28 -8.31
C THR A 21 -3.93 30.67 -8.49
N GLY A 22 -5.18 30.76 -8.96
CA GLY A 22 -5.87 32.02 -9.17
C GLY A 22 -6.07 32.83 -7.89
N ALA A 23 -6.46 32.18 -6.79
CA ALA A 23 -6.64 32.83 -5.49
C ALA A 23 -5.33 33.40 -4.93
N LEU A 24 -4.22 32.65 -5.03
CA LEU A 24 -2.90 33.12 -4.61
C LEU A 24 -2.41 34.27 -5.48
N MET A 25 -2.63 34.20 -6.79
CA MET A 25 -2.28 35.28 -7.73
C MET A 25 -3.10 36.55 -7.52
N ALA A 26 -4.37 36.42 -7.12
CA ALA A 26 -5.22 37.57 -6.80
C ALA A 26 -4.92 38.17 -5.42
N SER A 27 -4.15 37.48 -4.56
CA SER A 27 -3.85 37.92 -3.21
C SER A 27 -2.74 38.99 -3.19
N PRO A 28 -3.02 40.23 -2.73
CA PRO A 28 -2.01 41.28 -2.67
C PRO A 28 -0.94 41.02 -1.60
N THR A 29 -1.20 40.13 -0.64
CA THR A 29 -0.25 39.79 0.44
C THR A 29 0.66 38.61 0.10
N PHE A 30 0.34 37.85 -0.96
CA PHE A 30 1.11 36.66 -1.32
C PHE A 30 2.57 36.95 -1.70
N PRO A 31 2.91 38.03 -2.46
CA PRO A 31 4.30 38.39 -2.70
C PRO A 31 5.10 38.68 -1.42
N ALA A 32 4.49 39.33 -0.43
CA ALA A 32 5.12 39.57 0.87
C ALA A 32 5.26 38.26 1.68
N PHE A 33 4.28 37.36 1.59
CA PHE A 33 4.34 36.04 2.19
C PHE A 33 5.45 35.17 1.61
N ILE A 34 5.79 35.26 0.34
CA ILE A 34 6.92 34.47 -0.19
C ILE A 34 8.29 35.12 0.12
N ALA A 35 8.33 36.44 0.33
CA ALA A 35 9.56 37.17 0.64
C ALA A 35 10.19 36.76 1.98
N GLN A 36 9.38 36.34 2.97
CA GLN A 36 9.88 35.76 4.23
C GLN A 36 10.62 34.42 4.03
N PHE A 37 10.48 33.77 2.88
CA PHE A 37 11.27 32.60 2.48
C PHE A 37 12.47 32.97 1.58
N GLY A 38 12.81 34.26 1.49
CA GLY A 38 13.93 34.76 0.67
C GLY A 38 13.64 34.83 -0.83
N LEU A 39 12.37 34.70 -1.24
CA LEU A 39 11.97 34.72 -2.65
C LEU A 39 11.63 36.15 -3.11
N PRO A 40 12.03 36.56 -4.32
CA PRO A 40 11.64 37.86 -4.87
C PRO A 40 10.13 37.88 -5.20
N PRO A 41 9.46 39.05 -5.20
CA PRO A 41 8.06 39.17 -5.60
C PRO A 41 7.75 38.60 -6.99
N SER A 42 8.73 38.62 -7.91
CA SER A 42 8.62 38.04 -9.25
C SER A 42 8.48 36.51 -9.25
N ALA A 43 8.79 35.82 -8.15
CA ALA A 43 8.58 34.37 -8.01
C ALA A 43 7.13 34.01 -7.68
N ALA A 44 6.27 34.99 -7.35
CA ALA A 44 4.87 34.73 -6.96
C ALA A 44 4.08 33.89 -7.99
N PRO A 45 4.17 34.13 -9.31
CA PRO A 45 3.49 33.27 -10.29
C PRO A 45 3.94 31.81 -10.26
N ILE A 46 5.24 31.57 -10.10
CA ILE A 46 5.82 30.22 -10.06
C ILE A 46 5.37 29.51 -8.77
N VAL A 47 5.46 30.17 -7.62
CA VAL A 47 5.07 29.58 -6.33
C VAL A 47 3.56 29.35 -6.27
N ALA A 48 2.74 30.28 -6.76
CA ALA A 48 1.29 30.09 -6.83
C ALA A 48 0.92 28.87 -7.69
N GLY A 49 1.54 28.74 -8.87
CA GLY A 49 1.37 27.59 -9.75
C GLY A 49 1.82 26.29 -9.09
N LEU A 50 2.99 26.29 -8.45
CA LEU A 50 3.53 25.13 -7.72
C LEU A 50 2.57 24.68 -6.62
N LEU A 51 2.11 25.59 -5.76
CA LEU A 51 1.17 25.28 -4.68
C LEU A 51 -0.18 24.80 -5.23
N GLY A 52 -0.66 25.39 -6.33
CA GLY A 52 -1.86 24.93 -7.01
C GLY A 52 -1.72 23.49 -7.49
N GLN A 53 -0.68 23.18 -8.26
CA GLN A 53 -0.44 21.83 -8.78
C GLN A 53 -0.17 20.80 -7.67
N THR A 54 0.57 21.20 -6.64
CA THR A 54 0.94 20.29 -5.54
C THR A 54 -0.27 19.94 -4.70
N TYR A 55 -1.17 20.88 -4.42
CA TYR A 55 -2.24 20.69 -3.44
C TYR A 55 -3.65 20.59 -4.03
N GLY A 56 -3.81 20.81 -5.34
CA GLY A 56 -5.13 20.89 -5.99
C GLY A 56 -5.96 19.61 -5.97
N GLN A 57 -5.34 18.45 -5.76
CA GLN A 57 -6.01 17.16 -5.59
C GLN A 57 -5.40 16.37 -4.44
N THR A 58 -5.29 17.00 -3.27
CA THR A 58 -4.62 16.37 -2.12
C THR A 58 -5.41 16.57 -0.85
N ARG A 59 -5.22 15.66 0.09
CA ARG A 59 -5.82 15.73 1.41
C ARG A 59 -4.94 15.04 2.44
N GLN A 60 -5.26 15.27 3.71
CA GLN A 60 -4.72 14.42 4.77
C GLN A 60 -5.27 12.99 4.63
N ALA A 61 -4.43 12.01 4.91
CA ALA A 61 -4.83 10.62 5.01
C ALA A 61 -5.80 10.41 6.17
N THR A 62 -6.65 9.40 6.01
CA THR A 62 -7.62 8.92 6.98
C THR A 62 -7.26 7.49 7.39
N ALA A 63 -7.95 6.96 8.40
CA ALA A 63 -7.78 5.56 8.80
C ALA A 63 -8.20 4.53 7.73
N ASN A 64 -8.89 4.97 6.68
CA ASN A 64 -9.34 4.10 5.59
C ASN A 64 -8.34 4.01 4.43
N ASP A 65 -7.32 4.86 4.41
CA ASP A 65 -6.26 4.81 3.40
C ASP A 65 -5.21 3.77 3.82
N LEU A 66 -4.82 2.88 2.89
CA LEU A 66 -3.80 1.87 3.15
C LEU A 66 -2.47 2.30 2.54
N PHE A 67 -1.37 2.12 3.28
CA PHE A 67 -0.04 2.45 2.79
C PHE A 67 0.75 1.19 2.45
N VAL A 68 1.47 1.21 1.33
CA VAL A 68 2.39 0.13 0.98
C VAL A 68 3.59 0.15 1.94
N LEU A 69 4.08 -1.02 2.37
CA LEU A 69 5.19 -1.10 3.34
C LEU A 69 6.43 -0.28 2.96
N PRO A 70 6.87 -0.23 1.67
CA PRO A 70 8.05 0.56 1.29
C PRO A 70 7.89 2.07 1.49
N SER A 71 6.67 2.61 1.58
CA SER A 71 6.42 4.03 1.84
C SER A 71 7.03 4.52 3.16
N SER A 72 7.16 3.61 4.15
CA SER A 72 7.83 3.91 5.43
C SER A 72 9.26 4.42 5.26
N SER A 73 9.94 4.04 4.19
CA SER A 73 11.32 4.43 3.93
C SER A 73 11.45 5.85 3.35
N ILE A 74 10.36 6.45 2.87
CA ILE A 74 10.37 7.77 2.23
C ILE A 74 9.61 8.83 3.02
N ILE A 75 8.61 8.46 3.83
CA ILE A 75 7.83 9.41 4.63
C ILE A 75 8.74 10.28 5.51
N GLY A 76 8.55 11.60 5.44
CA GLY A 76 9.32 12.59 6.18
C GLY A 76 10.73 12.85 5.64
N LYS A 77 11.11 12.24 4.51
CA LYS A 77 12.38 12.52 3.83
C LYS A 77 12.20 13.48 2.67
N VAL A 78 13.27 14.20 2.36
CA VAL A 78 13.33 15.07 1.18
C VAL A 78 13.44 14.19 -0.06
N ASN A 79 12.50 14.36 -1.00
CA ASN A 79 12.61 13.86 -2.35
C ASN A 79 13.64 14.72 -3.10
N GLN A 80 14.84 14.18 -3.31
CA GLN A 80 15.94 14.93 -3.92
C GLN A 80 15.66 15.29 -5.37
N GLU A 81 15.02 14.39 -6.13
CA GLU A 81 14.66 14.65 -7.52
C GLU A 81 13.68 15.83 -7.62
N TYR A 82 12.66 15.87 -6.76
CA TYR A 82 11.72 16.99 -6.72
C TYR A 82 12.40 18.29 -6.27
N ALA A 83 13.25 18.23 -5.24
CA ALA A 83 14.00 19.38 -4.75
C ALA A 83 14.95 19.98 -5.81
N ASP A 84 15.63 19.12 -6.57
CA ASP A 84 16.52 19.54 -7.66
C ASP A 84 15.72 20.21 -8.78
N ASN A 85 14.57 19.65 -9.15
CA ASN A 85 13.66 20.25 -10.12
C ASN A 85 13.15 21.64 -9.69
N LEU A 86 12.84 21.83 -8.41
CA LEU A 86 12.46 23.15 -7.87
C LEU A 86 13.64 24.13 -7.89
N THR A 87 14.84 23.65 -7.61
CA THR A 87 16.05 24.47 -7.67
C THR A 87 16.33 24.95 -9.10
N LEU A 88 16.12 24.10 -10.10
CA LEU A 88 16.20 24.48 -11.53
C LEU A 88 15.16 25.53 -11.93
N GLN A 89 14.02 25.57 -11.24
CA GLN A 89 12.98 26.60 -11.42
C GLN A 89 13.30 27.90 -10.67
N GLY A 90 14.47 28.01 -10.04
CA GLY A 90 14.96 29.22 -9.39
C GLY A 90 14.62 29.34 -7.91
N LEU A 91 14.08 28.30 -7.28
CA LEU A 91 13.91 28.28 -5.82
C LEU A 91 15.27 28.06 -5.14
N PRO A 92 15.58 28.76 -4.02
CA PRO A 92 16.74 28.45 -3.21
C PRO A 92 16.71 27.01 -2.72
N ALA A 93 17.86 26.33 -2.69
CA ALA A 93 17.94 24.90 -2.34
C ALA A 93 17.30 24.56 -0.98
N ALA A 94 17.46 25.43 0.03
CA ALA A 94 16.83 25.23 1.34
C ALA A 94 15.30 25.27 1.26
N THR A 95 14.74 26.22 0.51
CA THR A 95 13.30 26.36 0.27
C THR A 95 12.76 25.20 -0.57
N ALA A 96 13.49 24.79 -1.61
CA ALA A 96 13.15 23.64 -2.43
C ALA A 96 13.07 22.36 -1.57
N ALA A 97 14.06 22.10 -0.73
CA ALA A 97 14.05 20.96 0.19
C ALA A 97 12.85 21.00 1.16
N GLN A 98 12.49 22.18 1.67
CA GLN A 98 11.31 22.35 2.53
C GLN A 98 9.99 22.04 1.83
N PHE A 99 9.88 22.25 0.51
CA PHE A 99 8.68 21.88 -0.25
C PHE A 99 8.69 20.41 -0.70
N SER A 100 9.80 19.71 -0.55
CA SER A 100 10.01 18.38 -1.13
C SER A 100 9.93 17.25 -0.09
N VAL A 101 9.39 17.49 1.10
CA VAL A 101 9.31 16.47 2.17
C VAL A 101 8.09 15.57 1.96
N GLU A 102 8.35 14.31 1.63
CA GLU A 102 7.35 13.28 1.32
C GLU A 102 6.36 13.06 2.45
N GLY A 103 5.07 13.11 2.13
CA GLY A 103 3.95 12.98 3.05
C GLY A 103 3.75 14.16 4.01
N ILE A 104 4.54 15.24 3.91
CA ILE A 104 4.40 16.42 4.76
C ILE A 104 4.09 17.66 3.92
N THR A 105 5.04 18.08 3.09
CA THR A 105 4.89 19.24 2.18
C THR A 105 4.80 18.82 0.72
N LEU A 106 5.32 17.64 0.41
CA LEU A 106 5.12 16.95 -0.86
C LEU A 106 4.13 15.81 -0.59
N PRO A 107 2.89 15.90 -1.07
CA PRO A 107 1.89 14.85 -0.91
C PRO A 107 2.41 13.53 -1.48
N LEU A 108 2.20 12.43 -0.75
CA LEU A 108 2.57 11.10 -1.25
C LEU A 108 1.84 10.84 -2.55
N GLU A 109 2.61 10.43 -3.56
CA GLU A 109 2.06 9.99 -4.84
C GLU A 109 1.19 8.74 -4.69
N ASP A 110 0.31 8.56 -5.67
CA ASP A 110 -0.67 7.47 -5.79
C ASP A 110 -0.07 6.07 -5.53
N LYS A 111 1.15 5.81 -6.03
CA LYS A 111 1.86 4.53 -5.81
C LYS A 111 2.12 4.17 -4.33
N TRP A 112 2.01 5.13 -3.41
CA TRP A 112 2.32 4.94 -2.00
C TRP A 112 1.08 4.71 -1.12
N ALA A 113 -0.10 5.06 -1.60
CA ALA A 113 -1.34 5.00 -0.83
C ALA A 113 -2.47 4.42 -1.68
N LEU A 114 -3.25 3.52 -1.09
CA LEU A 114 -4.39 2.89 -1.73
C LEU A 114 -5.68 3.43 -1.12
N LEU A 115 -6.45 4.14 -1.92
CA LEU A 115 -7.67 4.82 -1.54
C LEU A 115 -8.84 3.82 -1.39
N PRO A 116 -9.90 4.15 -0.63
CA PRO A 116 -11.06 3.26 -0.46
C PRO A 116 -11.71 2.83 -1.78
N GLU A 117 -11.77 3.73 -2.76
CA GLU A 117 -12.29 3.49 -4.10
C GLU A 117 -11.46 2.42 -4.83
N GLU A 118 -10.14 2.50 -4.76
CA GLU A 118 -9.22 1.54 -5.37
C GLU A 118 -9.27 0.19 -4.66
N GLN A 119 -9.34 0.18 -3.32
CA GLN A 119 -9.56 -1.04 -2.53
C GLN A 119 -10.84 -1.75 -2.97
N GLN A 120 -11.93 -1.01 -3.17
CA GLN A 120 -13.18 -1.57 -3.65
C GLN A 120 -13.07 -2.06 -5.10
N ALA A 121 -12.36 -1.36 -5.98
CA ALA A 121 -12.12 -1.79 -7.35
C ALA A 121 -11.33 -3.11 -7.40
N ILE A 122 -10.25 -3.21 -6.62
CA ILE A 122 -9.43 -4.43 -6.47
C ILE A 122 -10.27 -5.59 -5.95
N LYS A 123 -11.08 -5.35 -4.91
CA LYS A 123 -11.95 -6.38 -4.34
C LYS A 123 -12.98 -6.87 -5.37
N THR A 124 -13.63 -5.97 -6.08
CA THR A 124 -14.62 -6.31 -7.12
C THR A 124 -13.98 -7.16 -8.22
N ALA A 125 -12.79 -6.79 -8.71
CA ALA A 125 -12.07 -7.55 -9.71
C ALA A 125 -11.67 -8.95 -9.21
N THR A 126 -11.12 -9.01 -7.99
CA THR A 126 -10.72 -10.28 -7.35
C THR A 126 -11.91 -11.22 -7.16
N ASP A 127 -13.05 -10.71 -6.71
CA ASP A 127 -14.27 -11.48 -6.54
C ASP A 127 -14.78 -12.02 -7.89
N ALA A 128 -14.72 -11.23 -8.95
CA ALA A 128 -15.11 -11.67 -10.30
C ALA A 128 -14.20 -12.78 -10.85
N TYR A 129 -12.89 -12.70 -10.59
CA TYR A 129 -11.96 -13.78 -10.95
C TYR A 129 -12.26 -15.06 -10.18
N ASN A 130 -12.50 -14.98 -8.87
CA ASN A 130 -12.83 -16.15 -8.05
C ASN A 130 -14.11 -16.85 -8.51
N VAL A 131 -15.16 -16.10 -8.87
CA VAL A 131 -16.39 -16.67 -9.45
C VAL A 131 -16.10 -17.42 -10.75
N THR A 132 -15.23 -16.86 -11.61
CA THR A 132 -14.85 -17.50 -12.87
C THR A 132 -14.04 -18.79 -12.62
N ILE A 133 -13.07 -18.74 -11.72
CA ILE A 133 -12.24 -19.89 -11.34
C ILE A 133 -13.12 -21.02 -10.79
N GLU A 134 -14.03 -20.71 -9.88
CA GLU A 134 -14.98 -21.68 -9.30
C GLU A 134 -15.88 -22.30 -10.37
N SER A 135 -16.45 -21.48 -11.26
CA SER A 135 -17.28 -21.98 -12.35
C SER A 135 -16.52 -22.95 -13.25
N VAL A 136 -15.29 -22.61 -13.63
CA VAL A 136 -14.43 -23.46 -14.47
C VAL A 136 -14.02 -24.73 -13.74
N ALA A 137 -13.64 -24.64 -12.47
CA ALA A 137 -13.27 -25.80 -11.67
C ALA A 137 -14.44 -26.78 -11.55
N ASN A 138 -15.63 -26.30 -11.20
CA ASN A 138 -16.83 -27.12 -11.08
C ASN A 138 -17.22 -27.77 -12.41
N ALA A 139 -17.16 -27.02 -13.53
CA ALA A 139 -17.51 -27.55 -14.84
C ALA A 139 -16.57 -28.68 -15.32
N ASN A 140 -15.32 -28.68 -14.84
CA ASN A 140 -14.29 -29.64 -15.23
C ASN A 140 -13.97 -30.67 -14.13
N GLY A 141 -14.68 -30.64 -13.01
CA GLY A 141 -14.39 -31.50 -11.85
C GLY A 141 -12.97 -31.30 -11.31
N LEU A 142 -12.48 -30.06 -11.27
CA LEU A 142 -11.17 -29.73 -10.74
C LEU A 142 -11.21 -29.43 -9.24
N ALA A 143 -10.24 -29.95 -8.49
CA ALA A 143 -10.08 -29.60 -7.09
C ALA A 143 -9.79 -28.10 -6.94
N MET A 144 -10.50 -27.44 -6.03
CA MET A 144 -10.37 -26.01 -5.76
C MET A 144 -10.35 -25.75 -4.26
N VAL A 145 -9.52 -24.79 -3.84
CA VAL A 145 -9.47 -24.29 -2.46
C VAL A 145 -10.01 -22.87 -2.43
N ASP A 146 -10.87 -22.57 -1.46
CA ASP A 146 -11.31 -21.21 -1.16
C ASP A 146 -10.28 -20.49 -0.27
N PHE A 147 -9.20 -20.02 -0.91
CA PHE A 147 -8.17 -19.26 -0.22
C PHE A 147 -8.67 -17.94 0.36
N LYS A 148 -9.73 -17.35 -0.19
CA LYS A 148 -10.30 -16.10 0.32
C LYS A 148 -10.85 -16.32 1.73
N SER A 149 -11.67 -17.35 1.93
CA SER A 149 -12.21 -17.67 3.25
C SER A 149 -11.11 -18.02 4.25
N ILE A 150 -10.11 -18.79 3.83
CA ILE A 150 -8.95 -19.14 4.67
C ILE A 150 -8.19 -17.87 5.12
N LEU A 151 -7.93 -16.91 4.22
CA LEU A 151 -7.22 -15.68 4.58
C LEU A 151 -8.08 -14.72 5.42
N ILE A 152 -9.41 -14.74 5.27
CA ILE A 152 -10.32 -14.01 6.15
C ILE A 152 -10.25 -14.58 7.57
N GLU A 153 -10.30 -15.91 7.73
CA GLU A 153 -10.10 -16.59 9.02
C GLU A 153 -8.73 -16.24 9.62
N ALA A 154 -7.67 -16.33 8.82
CA ALA A 154 -6.31 -15.98 9.24
C ALA A 154 -6.19 -14.53 9.77
N SER A 155 -6.92 -13.60 9.16
CA SER A 155 -6.88 -12.17 9.55
C SER A 155 -7.72 -11.85 10.79
N THR A 156 -8.60 -12.76 11.21
CA THR A 156 -9.54 -12.53 12.32
C THR A 156 -9.20 -13.39 13.54
N THR A 157 -9.24 -14.71 13.40
CA THR A 157 -9.01 -15.67 14.48
C THR A 157 -7.65 -16.37 14.37
N GLY A 158 -7.05 -16.37 13.19
CA GLY A 158 -5.88 -17.18 12.88
C GLY A 158 -6.26 -18.62 12.49
N ILE A 159 -5.32 -19.32 11.84
CA ILE A 159 -5.44 -20.71 11.39
C ILE A 159 -4.61 -21.59 12.32
N ALA A 160 -5.23 -22.60 12.93
CA ALA A 160 -4.53 -23.60 13.71
C ALA A 160 -3.87 -24.64 12.80
N SER A 161 -2.56 -24.85 12.95
CA SER A 161 -1.83 -25.92 12.25
C SER A 161 -0.70 -26.45 13.14
N GLY A 162 -0.76 -27.75 13.48
CA GLY A 162 0.15 -28.36 14.44
C GLY A 162 0.10 -27.63 15.79
N ASN A 163 1.27 -27.17 16.26
CA ASN A 163 1.41 -26.41 17.51
C ASN A 163 1.32 -24.89 17.32
N TYR A 164 0.87 -24.41 16.16
CA TYR A 164 0.88 -22.99 15.80
C TYR A 164 -0.53 -22.46 15.53
N ILE A 165 -0.73 -21.18 15.84
CA ILE A 165 -1.85 -20.38 15.33
C ILE A 165 -1.24 -19.32 14.43
N LEU A 166 -1.40 -19.49 13.11
CA LEU A 166 -0.87 -18.58 12.11
C LEU A 166 -1.89 -17.49 11.80
N ASN A 167 -1.44 -16.24 11.74
CA ASN A 167 -2.30 -15.11 11.36
C ASN A 167 -1.55 -14.13 10.45
N THR A 168 -2.24 -13.11 9.97
CA THR A 168 -1.70 -12.15 8.97
C THR A 168 -0.88 -11.01 9.58
N SER A 169 -0.60 -11.01 10.89
CA SER A 169 0.22 -9.98 11.52
C SER A 169 1.63 -9.98 10.94
N LEU A 170 2.10 -8.81 10.48
CA LEU A 170 3.44 -8.66 9.93
C LEU A 170 4.50 -9.05 10.98
N VAL A 171 5.52 -9.80 10.56
CA VAL A 171 6.62 -10.33 11.38
C VAL A 171 6.20 -11.43 12.37
N THR A 172 5.13 -11.23 13.14
CA THR A 172 4.78 -12.08 14.30
C THR A 172 3.72 -13.13 14.01
N GLY A 173 2.93 -12.96 12.94
CA GLY A 173 1.82 -13.86 12.61
C GLY A 173 2.25 -15.18 11.98
N GLY A 174 3.45 -15.24 11.43
CA GLY A 174 4.04 -16.45 10.85
C GLY A 174 3.44 -16.89 9.50
N LEU A 175 2.30 -16.35 9.08
CA LEU A 175 1.66 -16.68 7.81
C LEU A 175 2.21 -15.87 6.63
N ILE A 176 2.28 -14.54 6.78
CA ILE A 176 2.68 -13.58 5.74
C ILE A 176 4.15 -13.20 5.93
N SER A 177 4.87 -13.08 4.81
CA SER A 177 6.29 -12.75 4.77
C SER A 177 6.56 -11.26 5.05
N LEU A 178 7.83 -10.88 5.15
CA LEU A 178 8.23 -9.49 5.41
C LEU A 178 7.94 -8.52 4.26
N ASP A 179 7.61 -9.02 3.07
CA ASP A 179 7.11 -8.19 1.97
C ASP A 179 5.64 -7.79 2.10
N GLY A 180 4.91 -8.39 3.05
CA GLY A 180 3.50 -8.09 3.31
C GLY A 180 2.51 -8.65 2.29
N VAL A 181 2.96 -9.47 1.33
CA VAL A 181 2.11 -10.01 0.25
C VAL A 181 2.23 -11.53 0.16
N HIS A 182 3.44 -12.06 0.07
CA HIS A 182 3.65 -13.50 -0.09
C HIS A 182 3.53 -14.23 1.25
N LEU A 183 3.19 -15.51 1.19
CA LEU A 183 3.23 -16.37 2.37
C LEU A 183 4.68 -16.67 2.75
N THR A 184 4.93 -16.93 4.03
CA THR A 184 6.16 -17.58 4.45
C THR A 184 6.18 -19.03 3.96
N SER A 185 7.33 -19.70 4.00
CA SER A 185 7.40 -21.14 3.69
C SER A 185 6.49 -21.97 4.59
N ARG A 186 6.35 -21.56 5.86
CA ARG A 186 5.35 -22.10 6.78
C ARG A 186 3.92 -21.86 6.32
N GLY A 187 3.59 -20.65 5.88
CA GLY A 187 2.28 -20.36 5.33
C GLY A 187 1.96 -21.18 4.08
N TYR A 188 2.93 -21.34 3.18
CA TYR A 188 2.80 -22.22 2.02
C TYR A 188 2.61 -23.69 2.41
N ALA A 189 3.23 -24.18 3.49
CA ALA A 189 2.99 -25.53 3.99
C ALA A 189 1.54 -25.73 4.43
N VAL A 190 0.94 -24.73 5.10
CA VAL A 190 -0.50 -24.76 5.45
C VAL A 190 -1.37 -24.77 4.21
N MET A 191 -1.11 -23.89 3.24
CA MET A 191 -1.89 -23.85 1.99
C MET A 191 -1.74 -25.12 1.14
N ALA A 192 -0.57 -25.77 1.18
CA ALA A 192 -0.35 -27.04 0.50
C ALA A 192 -1.23 -28.15 1.11
N ASN A 193 -1.37 -28.18 2.44
CA ASN A 193 -2.28 -29.12 3.09
C ASN A 193 -3.74 -28.86 2.70
N GLU A 194 -4.18 -27.60 2.59
CA GLU A 194 -5.53 -27.27 2.12
C GLU A 194 -5.76 -27.69 0.66
N MET A 195 -4.76 -27.56 -0.21
CA MET A 195 -4.83 -28.11 -1.57
C MET A 195 -4.94 -29.64 -1.57
N MET A 196 -4.19 -30.34 -0.72
CA MET A 196 -4.28 -31.79 -0.57
C MET A 196 -5.67 -32.22 -0.04
N ARG A 197 -6.27 -31.47 0.90
CA ARG A 197 -7.67 -31.70 1.34
C ARG A 197 -8.65 -31.56 0.19
N ALA A 198 -8.54 -30.51 -0.62
CA ALA A 198 -9.43 -30.32 -1.77
C ALA A 198 -9.28 -31.42 -2.83
N ILE A 199 -8.05 -31.90 -3.05
CA ILE A 199 -7.73 -33.02 -3.93
C ILE A 199 -8.35 -34.32 -3.40
N ASP A 200 -8.21 -34.63 -2.11
CA ASP A 200 -8.84 -35.78 -1.46
C ASP A 200 -10.36 -35.74 -1.63
N ALA A 201 -10.98 -34.59 -1.37
CA ALA A 201 -12.43 -34.41 -1.49
C ALA A 201 -12.95 -34.55 -2.94
N THR A 202 -12.18 -34.08 -3.92
CA THR A 202 -12.62 -34.05 -5.33
C THR A 202 -12.35 -35.37 -6.05
N TYR A 203 -11.19 -35.98 -5.80
CA TYR A 203 -10.69 -37.12 -6.56
C TYR A 203 -10.70 -38.43 -5.79
N GLY A 204 -11.04 -38.41 -4.50
CA GLY A 204 -11.02 -39.60 -3.65
C GLY A 204 -9.62 -40.12 -3.34
N SER A 205 -8.59 -39.26 -3.45
CA SER A 205 -7.27 -39.56 -2.90
C SER A 205 -7.30 -39.55 -1.36
N ASN A 206 -6.16 -39.83 -0.74
CA ASN A 206 -6.08 -40.03 0.71
C ASN A 206 -4.86 -39.37 1.35
N PHE A 207 -4.38 -38.22 0.87
CA PHE A 207 -3.21 -37.53 1.41
C PHE A 207 -3.32 -37.28 2.92
N GLU A 208 -4.50 -36.90 3.42
CA GLU A 208 -4.70 -36.72 4.85
C GLU A 208 -4.63 -38.06 5.61
N ALA A 209 -5.43 -39.03 5.19
CA ALA A 209 -5.54 -40.32 5.87
C ALA A 209 -4.24 -41.15 5.80
N SER A 210 -3.43 -40.93 4.76
CA SER A 210 -2.12 -41.56 4.58
C SER A 210 -1.00 -40.83 5.33
N GLY A 211 -1.27 -39.68 5.96
CA GLY A 211 -0.29 -38.91 6.71
C GLY A 211 0.73 -38.17 5.83
N ASN A 212 0.37 -37.86 4.58
CA ASN A 212 1.23 -37.12 3.64
C ASN A 212 1.15 -35.59 3.81
N PHE A 213 0.37 -35.11 4.77
CA PHE A 213 0.36 -33.70 5.12
C PHE A 213 1.72 -33.27 5.67
N VAL A 214 2.12 -32.07 5.30
CA VAL A 214 3.37 -31.49 5.77
C VAL A 214 3.17 -30.83 7.13
N ASP A 215 4.11 -30.99 8.05
CA ASP A 215 4.11 -30.23 9.30
C ASP A 215 4.62 -28.82 9.02
N CYS A 216 3.78 -27.81 9.27
CA CYS A 216 4.17 -26.41 9.06
C CYS A 216 5.34 -25.97 9.99
N GLY A 217 5.58 -26.70 11.08
CA GLY A 217 6.72 -26.51 11.98
C GLY A 217 8.08 -26.80 11.34
N ASP A 218 8.13 -27.69 10.34
CA ASP A 218 9.35 -28.05 9.62
C ASP A 218 9.79 -26.96 8.64
N TYR A 219 8.94 -25.95 8.40
CA TYR A 219 9.19 -24.85 7.48
C TYR A 219 9.50 -23.55 8.24
N PRO A 220 10.54 -22.81 7.81
CA PRO A 220 10.89 -21.55 8.44
C PRO A 220 9.91 -20.44 8.06
N THR A 221 9.81 -19.42 8.91
CA THR A 221 9.11 -18.17 8.57
C THR A 221 10.03 -17.15 7.88
N ASN A 222 11.33 -17.26 8.13
CA ASN A 222 12.36 -16.41 7.53
C ASN A 222 13.56 -17.27 7.14
N TYR A 223 14.13 -16.99 5.97
CA TYR A 223 15.41 -17.59 5.57
C TYR A 223 16.58 -16.79 6.16
N SER A 224 17.69 -17.49 6.44
CA SER A 224 18.93 -16.81 6.81
C SER A 224 19.33 -15.83 5.71
N PRO A 225 19.82 -14.61 6.04
CA PRO A 225 20.42 -13.71 5.06
C PRO A 225 21.57 -14.37 4.27
N SER A 226 22.18 -15.43 4.80
CA SER A 226 23.23 -16.20 4.11
C SER A 226 22.73 -17.14 3.01
N LEU A 227 21.40 -17.23 2.78
CA LEU A 227 20.76 -18.09 1.77
C LEU A 227 20.11 -17.29 0.62
N GLN A 228 20.23 -15.95 0.65
CA GLN A 228 19.74 -15.02 -0.38
C GLN A 228 20.88 -14.64 -1.33
#